data_AF-A0A944PJG2-F1
#
_entry.id   AF-A0A944PJG2-F1
#
_cell.length_a   1.000
_cell.length_b   1.000
_cell.length_c   1.000
_cell.angle_alpha   90.00
_cell.angle_beta   90.00
_cell.angle_gamma   90.00
#
_symmetry.space_group_name_H-M   'P 1'
#
loop_
_entity.id
_entity.type
_entity.pdbx_description
1 polymer ?
#
loop_
_entity_poly.entity_id
_entity_poly.type
_entity_poly.pdbx_seq_one_letter_code
_entity_poly.pdbx_strand_id
1 'polypeptide(L)'
;MAHESTASYLHRLAESYRVDCRQLLEGIGITVHGRPGSTPGSSEIVLSPAALHHLAAFARVPGLPLALGKTVHGARGLGPGHPTAHWQPLEPAGQPTRTCPRCTLHRAHGTTSQAWAYQAEHRRLCPRHHQWATPPNDRVRGLAFS
;
A
#
# COMPACT_ATOMS: atom_id res chain seq x y z
N MET A 1 -8.95 -0.71 -2.35
CA MET A 1 -9.20 -1.87 -3.25
C MET A 1 -9.07 -3.16 -2.44
N ALA A 2 -9.61 -4.30 -2.86
CA ALA A 2 -9.36 -5.56 -2.13
C ALA A 2 -7.87 -5.92 -2.21
N HIS A 3 -7.24 -6.23 -1.06
CA HIS A 3 -5.82 -6.57 -0.93
C HIS A 3 -4.81 -5.49 -1.35
N GLU A 4 -5.21 -4.22 -1.40
CA GLU A 4 -4.28 -3.10 -1.57
C GLU A 4 -3.24 -3.10 -0.44
N SER A 5 -1.97 -2.84 -0.77
CA SER A 5 -0.93 -2.70 0.25
C SER A 5 -1.17 -1.45 1.11
N THR A 6 -0.76 -1.49 2.38
CA THR A 6 -1.03 -0.40 3.32
C THR A 6 -0.29 0.87 2.87
N ALA A 7 0.96 0.73 2.43
CA ALA A 7 1.76 1.80 1.86
C ALA A 7 1.11 2.40 0.61
N SER A 8 0.59 1.57 -0.30
CA SER A 8 -0.10 2.05 -1.51
C SER A 8 -1.35 2.86 -1.15
N TYR A 9 -2.15 2.35 -0.22
CA TYR A 9 -3.35 3.06 0.24
C TYR A 9 -2.97 4.41 0.87
N LEU A 10 -1.98 4.44 1.76
CA LEU A 10 -1.53 5.66 2.42
C LEU A 10 -0.93 6.67 1.45
N HIS A 11 -0.16 6.24 0.46
CA HIS A 11 0.34 7.13 -0.60
C HIS A 11 -0.80 7.81 -1.34
N ARG A 12 -1.82 7.05 -1.73
CA ARG A 12 -2.99 7.59 -2.43
C ARG A 12 -3.81 8.53 -1.55
N LEU A 13 -3.94 8.21 -0.27
CA LEU A 13 -4.61 9.07 0.69
C LEU A 13 -3.82 10.38 0.86
N ALA A 14 -2.50 10.31 1.05
CA ALA A 14 -1.63 11.48 1.19
C ALA A 14 -1.67 12.38 -0.05
N GLU A 15 -1.65 11.79 -1.25
CA GLU A 15 -1.82 12.51 -2.51
C GLU A 15 -3.16 13.24 -2.60
N SER A 16 -4.27 12.66 -2.12
CA SER A 16 -5.57 13.34 -2.11
C SER A 16 -5.59 14.59 -1.22
N TYR A 17 -4.72 14.61 -0.20
CA TYR A 17 -4.49 15.76 0.68
C TYR A 17 -3.31 16.64 0.25
N ARG A 18 -2.63 16.32 -0.85
CA ARG A 18 -1.43 17.01 -1.36
C ARG A 18 -0.28 17.11 -0.34
N VAL A 19 -0.15 16.09 0.50
CA VAL A 19 0.93 15.94 1.48
C VAL A 19 1.69 14.65 1.22
N ASP A 20 2.87 14.49 1.83
CA ASP A 20 3.54 13.18 1.84
C ASP A 20 2.97 12.25 2.93
N CYS A 21 3.27 10.96 2.85
CA CYS A 21 2.78 9.96 3.81
C CYS A 21 3.18 10.25 5.25
N ARG A 22 4.38 10.79 5.47
CA ARG A 22 4.87 11.09 6.81
C ARG A 22 4.09 12.26 7.39
N GLN A 23 3.94 13.33 6.62
CA GLN A 23 3.13 14.50 6.98
C GLN A 23 1.69 14.12 7.28
N LEU A 24 1.08 13.25 6.47
CA LEU A 24 -0.28 12.75 6.72
C LEU A 24 -0.38 12.04 8.07
N LEU A 25 0.52 11.07 8.32
CA LEU A 25 0.48 10.24 9.53
C LEU A 25 0.83 11.03 10.79
N GLU A 26 1.88 11.84 10.75
CA GLU A 26 2.27 12.70 11.88
C GLU A 26 1.18 13.75 12.15
N GLY A 27 0.53 14.28 11.11
CA GLY A 27 -0.60 15.21 11.23
C GLY A 27 -1.83 14.62 11.92
N ILE A 28 -1.99 13.29 11.95
CA ILE A 28 -3.06 12.60 12.69
C ILE A 28 -2.58 11.94 13.99
N GLY A 29 -1.39 12.35 14.47
CA GLY A 29 -0.82 11.91 15.74
C GLY A 29 -0.23 10.50 15.72
N ILE A 30 0.20 10.01 14.56
CA ILE A 30 0.91 8.73 14.41
C ILE A 30 2.39 9.01 14.19
N THR A 31 3.23 8.57 15.12
CA THR A 31 4.68 8.73 15.01
C THR A 31 5.24 7.75 13.98
N VAL A 32 5.96 8.25 12.97
CA VAL A 32 6.51 7.44 11.89
C VAL A 32 8.00 7.16 12.12
N HIS A 33 8.36 5.88 12.08
CA HIS A 33 9.72 5.37 12.17
C HIS A 33 10.17 4.76 10.84
N GLY A 34 11.47 4.84 10.57
CA GLY A 34 12.05 4.41 9.31
C GLY A 34 11.72 5.33 8.14
N ARG A 35 12.04 4.88 6.93
CA ARG A 35 11.75 5.58 5.68
C ARG A 35 11.26 4.56 4.64
N PRO A 36 10.40 4.96 3.70
CA PRO A 36 10.04 4.09 2.60
C PRO A 36 11.27 3.72 1.77
N GLY A 37 11.23 2.54 1.14
CA GLY A 37 12.25 2.13 0.18
C GLY A 37 12.25 3.03 -1.06
N SER A 38 13.36 3.05 -1.80
CA SER A 38 13.48 3.83 -3.04
C SER A 38 12.64 3.29 -4.18
N THR A 39 12.24 2.02 -4.14
CA THR A 39 11.38 1.39 -5.16
C THR A 39 9.94 1.31 -4.66
N PRO A 40 8.95 1.87 -5.37
CA PRO A 40 7.54 1.74 -5.02
C PRO A 40 7.13 0.27 -4.89
N GLY A 41 6.51 -0.11 -3.78
CA GLY A 41 6.12 -1.50 -3.52
C GLY A 41 7.22 -2.40 -2.95
N SER A 42 8.45 -1.92 -2.76
CA SER A 42 9.52 -2.71 -2.12
C SER A 42 9.56 -2.59 -0.59
N SER A 43 8.68 -1.78 -0.01
CA SER A 43 8.54 -1.58 1.43
C SER A 43 7.07 -1.48 1.81
N GLU A 44 6.74 -1.96 2.99
CA GLU A 44 5.43 -1.83 3.60
C GLU A 44 5.53 -0.96 4.87
N ILE A 45 4.42 -0.35 5.26
CA ILE A 45 4.30 0.36 6.52
C ILE A 45 3.43 -0.44 7.49
N VAL A 46 4.04 -0.84 8.60
CA VAL A 46 3.37 -1.59 9.66
C VAL A 46 2.82 -0.59 10.66
N LEU A 47 1.50 -0.65 10.89
CA LEU A 47 0.78 0.23 11.81
C LEU A 47 0.55 -0.49 13.14
N SER A 48 0.74 0.21 14.25
CA SER A 48 0.30 -0.31 15.56
C SER A 48 -1.24 -0.38 15.58
N PRO A 49 -1.84 -1.20 16.47
CA PRO A 49 -3.29 -1.24 16.60
C PRO A 49 -3.91 0.15 16.85
N ALA A 50 -3.28 0.98 17.70
CA ALA A 50 -3.71 2.35 17.95
C ALA A 50 -3.62 3.23 16.69
N ALA A 51 -2.54 3.10 15.90
CA ALA A 51 -2.39 3.80 14.62
C ALA A 51 -3.46 3.39 13.59
N LEU A 52 -3.82 2.11 13.52
CA LEU A 52 -4.91 1.64 12.66
C LEU A 52 -6.26 2.26 13.06
N HIS A 53 -6.54 2.36 14.35
CA HIS A 53 -7.77 3.00 14.84
C HIS A 53 -7.81 4.50 14.52
N HIS A 54 -6.71 5.23 14.76
CA HIS A 54 -6.59 6.64 14.42
C HIS A 54 -6.80 6.87 12.92
N LEU A 55 -6.14 6.07 12.08
CA LEU A 55 -6.28 6.17 10.63
C LEU A 55 -7.70 5.86 10.16
N ALA A 56 -8.37 4.85 10.75
CA ALA A 56 -9.75 4.52 10.42
C ALA A 56 -10.73 5.64 10.76
N ALA A 57 -10.53 6.28 11.93
CA ALA A 57 -11.32 7.44 12.35
C ALA A 57 -11.11 8.64 11.42
N PHE A 58 -9.85 8.94 11.06
CA PHE A 58 -9.51 10.01 10.13
C PHE A 58 -10.11 9.78 8.74
N ALA A 59 -9.94 8.57 8.19
CA ALA A 59 -10.44 8.23 6.86
C ALA A 59 -11.98 8.10 6.79
N ARG A 60 -12.67 8.02 7.95
CA ARG A 60 -14.11 7.73 8.06
C ARG A 60 -14.52 6.45 7.33
N VAL A 61 -13.63 5.46 7.28
CA VAL A 61 -13.87 4.16 6.63
C VAL A 61 -14.07 3.10 7.70
N PRO A 62 -15.32 2.79 8.10
CA PRO A 62 -15.59 1.67 8.99
C PRO A 62 -15.09 0.37 8.33
N GLY A 63 -14.26 -0.39 9.04
CA GLY A 63 -13.65 -1.63 8.53
C GLY A 63 -12.26 -1.47 7.89
N LEU A 64 -11.68 -0.26 7.86
CA LEU A 64 -10.29 -0.06 7.43
C LEU A 64 -9.28 -0.94 8.20
N PRO A 65 -9.39 -1.14 9.54
CA PRO A 65 -8.50 -2.05 10.26
C PRO A 65 -8.58 -3.50 9.79
N LEU A 66 -9.76 -3.96 9.35
CA LEU A 66 -9.95 -5.30 8.78
C LEU A 66 -9.41 -5.41 7.36
N ALA A 67 -9.48 -4.33 6.58
CA ALA A 67 -8.96 -4.26 5.22
C ALA A 67 -7.42 -4.23 5.19
N LEU A 68 -6.82 -3.48 6.11
CA LEU A 68 -5.36 -3.35 6.25
C LEU A 68 -4.74 -4.45 7.13
N GLY A 69 -5.48 -5.02 8.09
CA GLY A 69 -4.96 -6.07 8.97
C GLY A 69 -4.63 -7.39 8.25
N LYS A 70 -5.22 -7.63 7.06
CA LYS A 70 -4.94 -8.82 6.24
C LYS A 70 -3.62 -8.76 5.48
N THR A 71 -2.94 -7.61 5.44
CA THR A 71 -1.63 -7.44 4.78
C THR A 71 -0.47 -7.48 5.78
N VAL A 72 -0.75 -7.57 7.08
CA VAL A 72 0.23 -7.44 8.15
C VAL A 72 0.69 -8.83 8.63
N HIS A 73 1.63 -9.43 7.90
CA HIS A 73 2.46 -10.53 8.42
C HIS A 73 3.67 -10.01 9.22
N GLY A 74 3.56 -8.85 9.89
CA GLY A 74 4.73 -8.17 10.46
C GLY A 74 4.53 -7.33 11.73
N ALA A 75 3.33 -7.22 12.32
CA ALA A 75 3.13 -6.46 13.56
C ALA A 75 3.68 -7.15 14.83
N ARG A 76 4.73 -7.98 14.70
CA ARG A 76 5.43 -8.54 15.85
C ARG A 76 6.33 -7.45 16.45
N GLY A 77 5.82 -6.76 17.47
CA GLY A 77 6.62 -5.86 18.30
C GLY A 77 6.02 -4.46 18.54
N LEU A 78 4.95 -4.07 17.85
CA LEU A 78 4.23 -2.84 18.17
C LEU A 78 3.27 -3.13 19.32
N GLY A 79 3.76 -2.97 20.55
CA GLY A 79 2.95 -3.12 21.76
C GLY A 79 1.75 -2.16 21.80
N PRO A 80 0.83 -2.32 22.77
CA PRO A 80 -0.39 -1.51 22.92
C PRO A 80 -0.16 -0.04 23.33
N GLY A 81 1.02 0.52 23.01
CA GLY A 81 1.43 1.88 23.36
C GLY A 81 0.98 2.94 22.35
N HIS A 82 1.78 3.99 22.24
CA HIS A 82 1.49 5.16 21.39
C HIS A 82 1.20 4.76 19.92
N PRO A 83 0.36 5.53 19.20
CA PRO A 83 0.13 5.33 17.78
C PRO A 83 1.44 5.50 17.01
N THR A 84 1.94 4.39 16.46
CA THR A 84 3.21 4.37 15.72
C THR A 84 3.06 3.63 14.40
N ALA A 85 3.88 4.02 13.45
CA ALA A 85 4.01 3.38 12.15
C ALA A 85 5.49 3.12 11.87
N HIS A 86 5.83 1.97 11.30
CA HIS A 86 7.21 1.62 10.98
C HIS A 86 7.33 1.14 9.53
N TRP A 87 8.23 1.76 8.77
CA TRP A 87 8.58 1.30 7.43
C TRP A 87 9.47 0.07 7.49
N GLN A 88 9.04 -1.00 6.83
CA GLN A 88 9.78 -2.26 6.74
C GLN A 88 10.05 -2.61 5.27
N PRO A 89 11.29 -2.96 4.90
CA PRO A 89 11.59 -3.55 3.60
C PRO A 89 10.83 -4.86 3.39
N LEU A 90 10.38 -5.12 2.17
CA LEU A 90 9.74 -6.37 1.80
C LEU A 90 10.70 -7.24 0.99
N GLU A 91 10.79 -8.51 1.37
CA GLU A 91 11.42 -9.54 0.54
C GLU A 91 10.70 -9.66 -0.81
N PRO A 92 11.42 -9.92 -1.92
CA PRO A 92 10.82 -9.96 -3.27
C PRO A 92 9.60 -10.88 -3.40
N ALA A 93 9.59 -12.03 -2.71
CA ALA A 93 8.47 -12.96 -2.73
C ALA A 93 7.21 -12.43 -2.01
N GLY A 94 7.39 -11.50 -1.08
CA GLY A 94 6.32 -10.86 -0.30
C GLY A 94 5.95 -9.47 -0.82
N GLN A 95 6.43 -9.07 -2.00
CA GLN A 95 6.14 -7.75 -2.54
C GLN A 95 4.76 -7.70 -3.24
N PRO A 96 3.96 -6.65 -3.02
CA PRO A 96 2.72 -6.45 -3.77
C PRO A 96 3.03 -6.20 -5.24
N THR A 97 2.10 -6.54 -6.12
CA THR A 97 2.23 -6.28 -7.56
C THR A 97 1.45 -5.02 -7.95
N ARG A 98 1.93 -4.32 -8.97
CA ARG A 98 1.24 -3.16 -9.52
C ARG A 98 -0.10 -3.61 -10.09
N THR A 99 -1.16 -2.97 -9.62
CA THR A 99 -2.52 -3.17 -10.12
C THR A 99 -2.65 -2.63 -11.56
N CYS A 100 -3.63 -3.14 -12.29
CA CYS A 100 -3.91 -2.66 -13.65
C CYS A 100 -4.14 -1.13 -13.64
N PRO A 101 -3.34 -0.35 -14.39
CA PRO A 101 -3.40 1.11 -14.35
C PRO A 101 -4.77 1.65 -14.78
N ARG A 102 -5.45 0.97 -15.71
CA ARG A 102 -6.81 1.34 -16.14
C ARG A 102 -7.84 1.14 -15.02
N CYS A 103 -7.76 0.04 -14.29
CA CYS A 103 -8.61 -0.20 -13.12
C CYS A 103 -8.35 0.84 -12.02
N THR A 104 -7.09 1.22 -11.83
CA THR A 104 -6.70 2.19 -10.82
C THR A 104 -7.21 3.57 -11.16
N LEU A 105 -6.98 4.07 -12.40
CA LEU A 105 -7.52 5.34 -12.87
C LEU A 105 -9.05 5.42 -12.71
N HIS A 106 -9.76 4.36 -13.08
CA HIS A 106 -11.21 4.30 -12.94
C HIS A 106 -11.69 4.37 -11.47
N ARG A 107 -10.96 3.73 -10.54
CA ARG A 107 -11.32 3.69 -9.11
C ARG A 107 -10.79 4.87 -8.31
N ALA A 108 -9.80 5.56 -8.83
CA ALA A 108 -9.10 6.63 -8.12
C ALA A 108 -9.72 8.01 -8.35
N HIS A 109 -10.88 8.10 -9.02
CA HIS A 109 -11.62 9.34 -9.27
C HIS A 109 -10.73 10.50 -9.78
N GLY A 110 -9.74 10.19 -10.62
CA GLY A 110 -8.84 11.18 -11.21
C GLY A 110 -7.45 11.30 -10.56
N THR A 111 -7.13 10.56 -9.49
CA THR A 111 -5.71 10.48 -9.05
C THR A 111 -4.93 9.55 -9.99
N THR A 112 -3.75 10.00 -10.45
CA THR A 112 -2.87 9.27 -11.36
C THR A 112 -1.95 8.29 -10.62
N SER A 113 -2.12 8.16 -9.30
CA SER A 113 -1.31 7.30 -8.45
C SER A 113 -1.38 5.84 -8.91
N GLN A 114 -0.22 5.21 -8.99
CA GLN A 114 -0.17 3.77 -9.10
C GLN A 114 -0.69 3.14 -7.80
N ALA A 115 -1.35 1.99 -7.90
CA ALA A 115 -1.76 1.21 -6.74
C ALA A 115 -1.08 -0.15 -6.75
N TRP A 116 -0.68 -0.62 -5.57
CA TRP A 116 -0.01 -1.89 -5.34
C TRP A 116 -0.91 -2.80 -4.51
N ALA A 117 -1.02 -4.07 -4.88
CA ALA A 117 -1.87 -5.03 -4.18
C ALA A 117 -1.22 -6.40 -4.07
N TYR A 118 -1.50 -7.08 -2.96
CA TYR A 118 -1.15 -8.48 -2.75
C TYR A 118 -2.10 -9.34 -3.58
N GLN A 119 -1.56 -9.99 -4.62
CA GLN A 119 -2.31 -10.83 -5.53
C GLN A 119 -1.71 -12.23 -5.50
N ALA A 120 -2.57 -13.24 -5.40
CA ALA A 120 -2.16 -14.61 -5.68
C ALA A 120 -1.63 -14.70 -7.12
N GLU A 121 -0.67 -15.59 -7.38
CA GLU A 121 0.00 -15.69 -8.69
C GLU A 121 -0.98 -15.88 -9.84
N HIS A 122 -2.00 -16.72 -9.64
CA HIS A 122 -3.06 -16.97 -10.62
C HIS A 122 -3.97 -15.75 -10.91
N ARG A 123 -3.85 -14.65 -10.15
CA ARG A 123 -4.63 -13.41 -10.32
C ARG A 123 -3.80 -12.26 -10.87
N ARG A 124 -2.56 -12.50 -11.30
CA ARG A 124 -1.69 -11.48 -11.88
C ARG A 124 -2.16 -11.00 -13.26
N LEU A 125 -3.11 -11.67 -13.91
CA LEU A 125 -3.77 -11.13 -15.11
C LEU A 125 -5.04 -10.37 -14.72
N CYS A 126 -5.14 -9.10 -15.10
CA CYS A 126 -6.36 -8.34 -14.90
C CYS A 126 -7.48 -8.89 -15.81
N PRO A 127 -8.60 -9.41 -15.26
CA PRO A 127 -9.64 -10.03 -16.07
C PRO A 127 -10.46 -9.03 -16.90
N ARG A 128 -10.37 -7.72 -16.60
CA ARG A 128 -11.13 -6.67 -17.31
C ARG A 128 -10.39 -6.08 -18.48
N HIS A 129 -9.07 -5.96 -18.36
CA HIS A 129 -8.23 -5.26 -19.35
C HIS A 129 -7.15 -6.16 -19.95
N HIS A 130 -7.09 -7.42 -19.51
CA HIS A 130 -6.12 -8.43 -19.96
C HIS A 130 -4.67 -7.95 -19.89
N GLN A 131 -4.34 -7.21 -18.83
CA GLN A 131 -2.99 -6.71 -18.56
C GLN A 131 -2.37 -7.47 -17.40
N TRP A 132 -1.11 -7.87 -17.56
CA TRP A 132 -0.32 -8.48 -16.49
C TRP A 132 0.03 -7.46 -15.41
N ALA A 133 -0.06 -7.89 -14.15
CA ALA A 133 0.42 -7.18 -12.99
C ALA A 133 1.96 -7.20 -12.99
N THR A 134 2.55 -6.03 -12.75
CA THR A 134 3.99 -5.85 -12.84
C THR A 134 4.58 -5.92 -11.42
N PRO A 135 5.63 -6.72 -11.15
CA PRO A 135 6.28 -6.69 -9.85
C PRO A 135 7.02 -5.36 -9.63
N PRO A 136 7.28 -4.93 -8.39
CA PRO A 136 7.97 -3.67 -8.07
C PRO A 136 9.34 -3.52 -8.73
N ASN A 137 10.05 -4.65 -8.87
CA ASN A 137 11.39 -4.72 -9.41
C ASN A 137 11.43 -5.10 -10.90
N ASP A 138 10.32 -4.97 -11.64
CA ASP A 138 10.36 -5.16 -13.09
C ASP A 138 11.09 -3.98 -13.75
N ARG A 139 12.42 -4.05 -13.76
CA ARG A 139 13.22 -3.36 -14.76
C ARG A 139 12.84 -3.99 -16.09
N VAL A 140 11.81 -3.42 -16.74
CA VAL A 140 11.38 -3.65 -18.12
C VAL A 140 12.22 -4.75 -18.78
N ARG A 141 11.92 -6.02 -18.51
CA ARG A 141 12.35 -7.06 -19.44
C ARG A 141 11.43 -6.87 -20.63
N GLY A 142 11.91 -6.10 -21.60
CA GLY A 142 11.37 -6.06 -22.94
C GLY A 142 11.41 -7.47 -23.49
N LEU A 143 10.38 -8.26 -23.19
CA LEU A 143 10.07 -9.46 -23.93
C LEU A 143 9.26 -8.99 -25.13
N ALA A 144 10.01 -8.52 -26.14
CA ALA A 144 9.61 -8.68 -27.51
C ALA A 144 9.39 -10.18 -27.73
N PHE A 145 8.13 -10.58 -27.85
CA PHE A 145 7.81 -11.81 -28.55
C PHE A 145 7.61 -11.41 -30.00
N SER A 146 8.67 -11.60 -30.80
CA SER A 146 8.58 -11.74 -32.25
C SER A 146 8.05 -13.12 -32.61
#